data_AF-A0A2S2QBE4-F1
#
_entry.id   AF-A0A2S2QBE4-F1
#
_cell.length_a   1.000
_cell.length_b   1.000
_cell.length_c   1.000
_cell.angle_alpha   90.00
_cell.angle_beta   90.00
_cell.angle_gamma   90.00
#
_symmetry.space_group_name_H-M   'P 1'
#
loop_
_entity.id
_entity.type
_entity.pdbx_description
1 polymer ?
#
loop_
_entity_poly.entity_id
_entity_poly.type
_entity_poly.pdbx_seq_one_letter_code
_entity_poly.pdbx_strand_id
1 'polypeptide(L)'
;RVLSYVEKKNKIKYNRQVVRRRQRLVPRDYRTGPAACAVRPLLTITCQVWCVPVFTSNIPLRCISANPPARRIRPGRVVSCSANYRPANCSRDHQSHPVSATRIKRSAFTMNTEKRSLSGSRKTKLRYTIRGGFDFDTMGHTRYHELRKFVKKGNDFCKELGNIMQERAELELNYAKTMSKLSAKLMKAAKKGIGSIQNAWLMISKEMEAEGQAHRCIANSLEDDIVKPLKNLQETHCRIKKTVEYNVSKTKKCMNKWRTDERRSKKESFAVARENEKVQDMTTDASYSILTSNGNLAKDATKLENKKKKLEESVKKSYTEYYTYCVRTARAKLEWEMSINNGEKNFLTLEEERLLRLKEYAQHVLQSYQKFAPKISQVT
;
A
#
# COMPACT_ATOMS: atom_id res chain seq x y z
N ARG A 1 -6.19 51.82 1.98
CA ARG A 1 -5.94 50.35 2.06
C ARG A 1 -6.94 49.49 1.29
N VAL A 2 -8.15 49.96 0.95
CA VAL A 2 -9.10 49.19 0.12
C VAL A 2 -8.79 49.27 -1.40
N LEU A 3 -8.21 50.39 -1.88
CA LEU A 3 -7.87 50.56 -3.30
C LEU A 3 -6.68 49.68 -3.76
N SER A 4 -5.69 49.42 -2.90
CA SER A 4 -4.54 48.54 -3.20
C SER A 4 -4.93 47.06 -3.38
N TYR A 5 -6.08 46.63 -2.83
CA TYR A 5 -6.55 45.25 -2.94
C TYR A 5 -7.31 44.97 -4.25
N VAL A 6 -7.91 46.01 -4.83
CA VAL A 6 -8.66 45.91 -6.10
C VAL A 6 -7.69 45.90 -7.29
N GLU A 7 -6.61 46.70 -7.25
CA GLU A 7 -5.56 46.69 -8.28
C GLU A 7 -4.81 45.34 -8.37
N LYS A 8 -4.52 44.70 -7.23
CA LYS A 8 -3.86 43.38 -7.22
C LYS A 8 -4.76 42.28 -7.81
N LYS A 9 -6.08 42.34 -7.63
CA LYS A 9 -7.00 41.35 -8.23
C LYS A 9 -7.18 41.54 -9.74
N ASN A 10 -7.14 42.77 -10.24
CA ASN A 10 -7.25 43.04 -11.68
C ASN A 10 -5.97 42.65 -12.45
N LYS A 11 -4.77 42.85 -11.86
CA LYS A 11 -3.50 42.40 -12.47
C LYS A 11 -3.39 40.88 -12.62
N ILE A 12 -3.99 40.10 -11.71
CA ILE A 12 -4.00 38.62 -11.76
C ILE A 12 -5.00 38.09 -12.82
N LYS A 13 -6.13 38.79 -13.04
CA LYS A 13 -7.08 38.42 -14.11
C LYS A 13 -6.51 38.68 -15.51
N TYR A 14 -5.79 39.78 -15.70
CA TYR A 14 -5.19 40.14 -17.00
C TYR A 14 -4.11 39.13 -17.42
N ASN A 15 -3.24 38.70 -16.49
CA ASN A 15 -2.19 37.69 -16.78
C ASN A 15 -2.75 36.30 -17.10
N ARG A 16 -3.92 35.91 -16.58
CA ARG A 16 -4.57 34.63 -16.93
C ARG A 16 -5.20 34.62 -18.31
N GLN A 17 -5.61 35.76 -18.85
CA GLN A 17 -6.15 35.85 -20.21
C GLN A 17 -5.05 35.87 -21.27
N VAL A 18 -3.88 36.46 -20.99
CA VAL A 18 -2.73 36.49 -21.89
C VAL A 18 -2.09 35.10 -22.05
N VAL A 19 -2.00 34.31 -20.97
CA VAL A 19 -1.46 32.92 -21.03
C VAL A 19 -2.40 31.96 -21.77
N ARG A 20 -3.73 32.17 -21.70
CA ARG A 20 -4.70 31.34 -22.43
C ARG A 20 -4.79 31.64 -23.93
N ARG A 21 -4.42 32.85 -24.38
CA ARG A 21 -4.35 33.18 -25.81
C ARG A 21 -3.08 32.66 -26.49
N ARG A 22 -1.97 32.44 -25.76
CA ARG A 22 -0.72 31.86 -26.28
C ARG A 22 -0.74 30.33 -26.50
N GLN A 23 -1.76 29.61 -26.03
CA GLN A 23 -1.87 28.14 -26.20
C GLN A 23 -2.84 27.70 -27.32
N ARG A 24 -3.33 28.62 -28.17
CA ARG A 24 -4.26 28.31 -29.28
C ARG A 24 -3.76 28.70 -30.66
N LEU A 25 -2.45 28.65 -30.91
CA LEU A 25 -1.89 28.84 -32.25
C LEU A 25 -0.61 28.01 -32.42
N VAL A 26 -0.73 26.76 -32.88
CA VAL A 26 0.18 26.09 -33.84
C VAL A 26 -0.62 24.92 -34.50
N PRO A 27 -0.53 24.69 -35.84
CA PRO A 27 -1.51 23.94 -36.63
C PRO A 27 -1.28 22.42 -36.69
N ARG A 28 -2.36 21.73 -37.08
CA ARG A 28 -2.42 20.34 -37.56
C ARG A 28 -2.17 20.36 -39.07
N ASP A 29 -1.28 19.49 -39.57
CA ASP A 29 -1.26 19.09 -40.98
C ASP A 29 -1.12 17.57 -41.14
N TYR A 30 -1.61 17.12 -42.28
CA TYR A 30 -2.15 15.81 -42.63
C TYR A 30 -1.17 14.90 -43.40
N ARG A 31 -1.56 13.61 -43.48
CA ARG A 31 -1.45 12.63 -44.62
C ARG A 31 -0.37 11.52 -44.65
N THR A 32 -0.92 10.30 -44.85
CA THR A 32 -0.55 9.18 -45.75
C THR A 32 0.68 8.30 -45.47
N GLY A 33 0.46 6.98 -45.30
CA GLY A 33 1.45 5.92 -45.60
C GLY A 33 1.47 5.55 -47.10
N PRO A 34 1.92 4.36 -47.57
CA PRO A 34 2.67 3.26 -46.90
C PRO A 34 3.91 2.75 -47.71
N ALA A 35 4.54 1.67 -47.20
CA ALA A 35 5.27 0.59 -47.91
C ALA A 35 6.81 0.63 -48.16
N ALA A 36 7.41 -0.52 -47.82
CA ALA A 36 8.39 -1.33 -48.59
C ALA A 36 9.92 -1.27 -48.31
N CYS A 37 10.43 -2.51 -48.12
CA CYS A 37 11.72 -3.09 -48.56
C CYS A 37 13.03 -2.86 -47.78
N ALA A 38 13.43 -3.95 -47.10
CA ALA A 38 14.68 -4.71 -47.23
C ALA A 38 16.02 -3.98 -47.47
N VAL A 39 17.06 -4.33 -46.68
CA VAL A 39 18.32 -4.97 -47.11
C VAL A 39 19.19 -5.29 -45.86
N ARG A 40 19.59 -6.56 -45.73
CA ARG A 40 20.74 -7.06 -44.94
C ARG A 40 22.00 -7.04 -45.82
N PRO A 41 23.21 -6.95 -45.24
CA PRO A 41 24.09 -8.14 -45.13
C PRO A 41 24.86 -8.18 -43.77
N LEU A 42 24.98 -9.30 -43.02
CA LEU A 42 25.98 -10.40 -43.10
C LEU A 42 27.40 -9.86 -43.36
N LEU A 43 28.34 -9.82 -42.41
CA LEU A 43 29.08 -10.87 -41.67
C LEU A 43 30.56 -10.66 -42.00
N THR A 44 31.41 -10.45 -40.99
CA THR A 44 32.76 -10.99 -41.05
C THR A 44 33.27 -11.28 -39.65
N ILE A 45 33.74 -12.52 -39.53
CA ILE A 45 34.24 -13.22 -38.36
C ILE A 45 35.72 -12.86 -38.20
N THR A 46 36.17 -12.61 -36.97
CA THR A 46 37.53 -13.00 -36.56
C THR A 46 37.48 -13.63 -35.18
N CYS A 47 37.91 -14.89 -35.11
CA CYS A 47 38.31 -15.59 -33.91
C CYS A 47 39.56 -14.94 -33.32
N GLN A 48 39.67 -14.82 -31.99
CA GLN A 48 40.84 -15.29 -31.25
C GLN A 48 40.59 -15.30 -29.73
N VAL A 49 40.61 -16.53 -29.20
CA VAL A 49 41.45 -16.99 -28.08
C VAL A 49 41.09 -16.54 -26.65
N TRP A 50 40.79 -17.57 -25.87
CA TRP A 50 40.78 -17.67 -24.42
C TRP A 50 41.92 -16.93 -23.72
N CYS A 51 41.60 -16.21 -22.64
CA CYS A 51 42.46 -16.12 -21.45
C CYS A 51 41.61 -15.92 -20.19
N VAL A 52 41.66 -16.93 -19.34
CA VAL A 52 41.25 -16.91 -17.92
C VAL A 52 42.35 -16.19 -17.13
N PRO A 53 42.05 -15.31 -16.15
CA PRO A 53 43.03 -14.94 -15.15
C PRO A 53 42.82 -15.79 -13.88
N VAL A 54 43.70 -16.76 -13.68
CA VAL A 54 44.02 -17.34 -12.37
C VAL A 54 45.12 -16.48 -11.72
N PHE A 55 44.96 -16.26 -10.43
CA PHE A 55 45.85 -15.58 -9.50
C PHE A 55 47.34 -15.91 -9.66
N THR A 56 48.20 -14.89 -9.55
CA THR A 56 49.54 -15.03 -8.97
C THR A 56 49.78 -13.95 -7.91
N SER A 57 50.32 -14.41 -6.79
CA SER A 57 50.73 -13.71 -5.58
C SER A 57 51.93 -12.79 -5.78
N ASN A 58 51.99 -11.68 -5.04
CA ASN A 58 53.24 -11.21 -4.42
C ASN A 58 52.99 -10.26 -3.24
N ILE A 59 53.54 -10.65 -2.09
CA ILE A 59 53.76 -9.87 -0.86
C ILE A 59 55.13 -9.15 -1.03
N PRO A 60 55.37 -8.00 -0.38
CA PRO A 60 56.34 -8.02 0.72
C PRO A 60 55.89 -7.23 1.97
N LEU A 61 56.35 -7.76 3.11
CA LEU A 61 56.22 -7.30 4.49
C LEU A 61 56.99 -6.00 4.78
N ARG A 62 56.51 -5.20 5.76
CA ARG A 62 57.31 -4.85 6.97
C ARG A 62 56.46 -4.22 8.09
N CYS A 63 56.80 -4.63 9.30
CA CYS A 63 56.18 -4.40 10.60
C CYS A 63 56.53 -3.04 11.23
N ILE A 64 55.81 -2.62 12.29
CA ILE A 64 56.31 -2.41 13.67
C ILE A 64 55.21 -1.85 14.62
N SER A 65 54.99 -2.59 15.72
CA SER A 65 54.75 -2.18 17.14
C SER A 65 53.57 -1.29 17.56
N ALA A 66 52.67 -1.81 18.41
CA ALA A 66 52.73 -1.69 19.89
C ALA A 66 51.35 -1.97 20.55
N ASN A 67 51.34 -2.89 21.52
CA ASN A 67 50.26 -3.21 22.47
C ASN A 67 50.21 -2.18 23.63
N PRO A 68 49.14 -2.06 24.46
CA PRO A 68 48.96 -2.95 25.64
C PRO A 68 47.49 -3.06 26.16
N PRO A 69 47.21 -3.64 27.35
CA PRO A 69 47.24 -5.07 27.65
C PRO A 69 45.91 -5.62 28.25
N ALA A 70 45.89 -6.94 28.41
CA ALA A 70 44.80 -7.80 28.88
C ALA A 70 44.43 -7.68 30.37
N ARG A 71 43.18 -8.11 30.69
CA ARG A 71 42.86 -8.81 31.95
C ARG A 71 42.23 -10.17 31.67
N ARG A 72 42.85 -11.23 32.19
CA ARG A 72 42.31 -12.59 32.32
C ARG A 72 41.70 -12.75 33.71
N ILE A 73 40.55 -13.44 33.81
CA ILE A 73 40.22 -14.33 34.92
C ILE A 73 39.66 -15.63 34.32
N ARG A 74 40.06 -16.76 34.91
CA ARG A 74 39.92 -18.17 34.46
C ARG A 74 38.51 -18.79 34.74
N PRO A 75 38.23 -20.01 34.21
CA PRO A 75 36.89 -20.58 34.06
C PRO A 75 36.48 -21.58 35.17
N GLY A 76 35.17 -21.84 35.29
CA GLY A 76 34.60 -22.88 36.16
C GLY A 76 33.27 -23.46 35.64
N ARG A 77 33.32 -24.75 35.28
CA ARG A 77 32.29 -25.83 35.17
C ARG A 77 30.79 -25.52 35.01
N VAL A 78 30.26 -26.01 33.88
CA VAL A 78 29.15 -26.98 33.70
C VAL A 78 28.27 -27.31 34.92
N VAL A 79 26.96 -27.03 34.83
CA VAL A 79 25.86 -27.95 35.18
C VAL A 79 24.64 -27.65 34.28
N SER A 80 24.11 -28.70 33.66
CA SER A 80 22.85 -28.77 32.91
C SER A 80 21.63 -28.68 33.82
N CYS A 81 20.51 -28.11 33.35
CA CYS A 81 19.18 -28.74 33.53
C CYS A 81 18.11 -28.05 32.67
N SER A 82 17.50 -28.86 31.80
CA SER A 82 16.26 -28.59 31.09
C SER A 82 15.08 -28.54 32.07
N ALA A 83 14.10 -27.67 31.80
CA ALA A 83 12.75 -27.84 32.34
C ALA A 83 11.70 -27.32 31.35
N ASN A 84 10.90 -28.26 30.87
CA ASN A 84 9.68 -28.09 30.09
C ASN A 84 8.61 -27.35 30.90
N TYR A 85 7.78 -26.54 30.25
CA TYR A 85 6.45 -26.19 30.75
C TYR A 85 5.40 -26.37 29.64
N ARG A 86 4.49 -27.31 29.87
CA ARG A 86 3.16 -27.41 29.23
C ARG A 86 2.09 -27.02 30.26
N PRO A 87 0.90 -26.57 29.83
CA PRO A 87 -0.10 -25.93 30.68
C PRO A 87 -1.09 -26.92 31.30
N ALA A 88 -1.67 -26.55 32.44
CA ALA A 88 -2.75 -27.28 33.10
C ALA A 88 -4.08 -26.52 32.98
N ASN A 89 -5.12 -27.25 32.56
CA ASN A 89 -6.53 -26.90 32.60
C ASN A 89 -7.06 -26.90 34.04
N CYS A 90 -8.08 -26.08 34.31
CA CYS A 90 -9.08 -26.38 35.34
C CYS A 90 -10.45 -25.85 34.88
N SER A 91 -11.40 -26.78 34.71
CA SER A 91 -12.84 -26.54 34.63
C SER A 91 -13.48 -26.83 35.98
N ARG A 92 -14.51 -26.07 36.39
CA ARG A 92 -15.78 -26.54 36.98
C ARG A 92 -16.72 -25.39 37.40
N ASP A 93 -17.81 -25.27 36.66
CA ASP A 93 -19.24 -25.34 37.03
C ASP A 93 -19.90 -24.51 38.15
N HIS A 94 -21.02 -23.89 37.72
CA HIS A 94 -22.35 -23.70 38.36
C HIS A 94 -22.45 -22.79 39.60
N GLN A 95 -23.38 -21.82 39.73
CA GLN A 95 -24.85 -21.90 39.62
C GLN A 95 -25.52 -20.50 39.67
N SER A 96 -26.84 -20.43 39.51
CA SER A 96 -27.65 -19.28 39.06
C SER A 96 -28.78 -18.84 40.01
N HIS A 97 -29.11 -17.52 39.99
CA HIS A 97 -30.42 -16.84 40.25
C HIS A 97 -30.97 -16.68 41.70
N PRO A 98 -32.02 -15.84 41.98
CA PRO A 98 -32.24 -14.42 41.62
C PRO A 98 -33.02 -13.55 42.69
N VAL A 99 -33.36 -12.28 42.31
CA VAL A 99 -34.46 -11.37 42.77
C VAL A 99 -34.36 -10.65 44.14
N SER A 100 -34.47 -9.31 44.11
CA SER A 100 -35.46 -8.53 44.90
C SER A 100 -35.53 -7.04 44.50
N ALA A 101 -36.76 -6.57 44.32
CA ALA A 101 -37.16 -5.22 43.92
C ALA A 101 -37.57 -4.37 45.14
N THR A 102 -37.29 -3.07 45.12
CA THR A 102 -37.95 -1.97 45.86
C THR A 102 -37.19 -0.67 45.51
N ARG A 103 -37.73 0.55 45.42
CA ARG A 103 -39.03 1.16 45.71
C ARG A 103 -39.03 2.52 45.01
N ILE A 104 -40.12 2.87 44.33
CA ILE A 104 -40.38 4.20 43.78
C ILE A 104 -40.66 5.17 44.94
N LYS A 105 -40.02 6.34 44.96
CA LYS A 105 -40.56 7.54 45.62
C LYS A 105 -40.39 8.76 44.71
N ARG A 106 -41.54 9.34 44.35
CA ARG A 106 -41.70 10.68 43.76
C ARG A 106 -41.52 11.73 44.86
N SER A 107 -40.78 12.80 44.58
CA SER A 107 -40.93 14.11 45.22
C SER A 107 -40.49 15.15 44.19
N ALA A 108 -41.46 15.81 43.53
CA ALA A 108 -41.98 17.12 43.92
C ALA A 108 -40.99 18.25 43.59
N PHE A 109 -41.29 18.87 42.45
CA PHE A 109 -40.72 20.05 41.86
C PHE A 109 -40.98 21.26 42.76
N THR A 110 -39.94 21.97 43.17
CA THR A 110 -40.05 23.35 43.68
C THR A 110 -38.99 24.19 42.96
N MET A 111 -39.45 25.17 42.20
CA MET A 111 -38.60 26.23 41.67
C MET A 111 -38.41 27.25 42.78
N ASN A 112 -37.17 27.68 43.01
CA ASN A 112 -36.95 29.03 43.47
C ASN A 112 -35.65 29.59 42.87
N THR A 113 -35.82 30.81 42.39
CA THR A 113 -34.82 31.74 41.88
C THR A 113 -33.85 32.15 42.99
N GLU A 114 -32.54 32.14 42.73
CA GLU A 114 -31.67 33.23 43.15
C GLU A 114 -30.29 33.20 42.49
N LYS A 115 -29.81 34.42 42.24
CA LYS A 115 -28.53 34.78 41.64
C LYS A 115 -27.39 34.46 42.60
N ARG A 116 -26.29 33.85 42.14
CA ARG A 116 -24.96 34.12 42.70
C ARG A 116 -23.83 33.80 41.72
N SER A 117 -22.93 34.76 41.64
CA SER A 117 -21.74 34.87 40.82
C SER A 117 -20.56 34.03 41.33
N LEU A 118 -19.78 33.53 40.36
CA LEU A 118 -18.32 33.30 40.36
C LEU A 118 -17.67 32.46 41.48
N SER A 119 -17.17 31.28 41.11
CA SER A 119 -15.71 31.00 41.17
C SER A 119 -15.41 29.67 40.47
N GLY A 120 -14.23 29.64 39.84
CA GLY A 120 -13.85 28.61 38.87
C GLY A 120 -13.55 27.25 39.48
N SER A 121 -13.93 26.20 38.75
CA SER A 121 -13.21 24.94 38.82
C SER A 121 -13.26 24.24 37.46
N ARG A 122 -12.08 23.78 37.04
CA ARG A 122 -11.73 23.30 35.70
C ARG A 122 -12.61 22.09 35.32
N LYS A 123 -13.37 22.21 34.23
CA LYS A 123 -13.85 21.05 33.47
C LYS A 123 -13.48 21.22 32.01
N THR A 124 -12.58 20.34 31.59
CA THR A 124 -12.14 20.01 30.25
C THR A 124 -13.35 19.92 29.32
N LYS A 125 -13.64 20.99 28.57
CA LYS A 125 -14.65 21.01 27.52
C LYS A 125 -13.93 20.89 26.19
N LEU A 126 -13.92 19.65 25.68
CA LEU A 126 -13.57 19.30 24.31
C LEU A 126 -14.42 20.17 23.38
N ARG A 127 -13.80 21.22 22.81
CA ARG A 127 -14.45 22.16 21.90
C ARG A 127 -14.00 21.80 20.49
N TYR A 128 -14.76 20.94 19.81
CA TYR A 128 -14.65 20.76 18.36
C TYR A 128 -15.17 22.02 17.68
N THR A 129 -14.31 23.02 17.55
CA THR A 129 -14.56 24.13 16.65
C THR A 129 -14.20 23.70 15.24
N ILE A 130 -15.24 23.52 14.41
CA ILE A 130 -15.15 23.51 12.95
C ILE A 130 -14.60 24.87 12.52
N ARG A 131 -13.28 24.97 12.41
CA ARG A 131 -12.61 26.11 11.79
C ARG A 131 -11.31 25.60 11.15
N GLY A 132 -11.37 25.42 9.83
CA GLY A 132 -10.22 25.28 8.92
C GLY A 132 -8.99 24.60 9.50
N GLY A 133 -9.09 23.31 9.81
CA GLY A 133 -7.93 22.50 10.15
C GLY A 133 -7.15 22.19 8.88
N PHE A 134 -5.89 22.61 8.84
CA PHE A 134 -4.86 22.08 7.97
C PHE A 134 -5.03 20.55 7.89
N ASP A 135 -5.28 20.04 6.68
CA ASP A 135 -5.83 18.70 6.41
C ASP A 135 -4.97 17.57 6.98
N PHE A 136 -5.21 17.13 8.22
CA PHE A 136 -4.70 15.83 8.70
C PHE A 136 -5.18 14.69 7.79
N ASP A 137 -6.37 14.84 7.20
CA ASP A 137 -6.95 13.96 6.17
C ASP A 137 -6.07 13.84 4.90
N THR A 138 -5.23 14.83 4.57
CA THR A 138 -4.38 14.74 3.35
C THR A 138 -3.06 14.00 3.57
N MET A 139 -2.56 13.94 4.81
CA MET A 139 -1.28 13.30 5.10
C MET A 139 -1.36 11.77 4.96
N GLY A 140 -2.41 11.14 5.49
CA GLY A 140 -2.63 9.69 5.33
C GLY A 140 -2.86 9.29 3.87
N HIS A 141 -3.56 10.11 3.08
CA HIS A 141 -3.81 9.79 1.67
C HIS A 141 -2.52 9.83 0.85
N THR A 142 -1.63 10.77 1.17
CA THR A 142 -0.32 10.89 0.51
C THR A 142 0.55 9.69 0.82
N ARG A 143 0.60 9.24 2.08
CA ARG A 143 1.42 8.09 2.49
C ARG A 143 0.98 6.78 1.82
N TYR A 144 -0.32 6.47 1.82
CA TYR A 144 -0.86 5.33 1.08
C TYR A 144 -0.48 5.34 -0.40
N HIS A 145 -0.60 6.49 -1.06
CA HIS A 145 -0.31 6.60 -2.49
C HIS A 145 1.17 6.41 -2.82
N GLU A 146 2.08 6.95 -2.00
CA GLU A 146 3.52 6.75 -2.17
C GLU A 146 3.92 5.29 -1.89
N LEU A 147 3.40 4.70 -0.80
CA LEU A 147 3.68 3.32 -0.46
C LEU A 147 3.15 2.34 -1.52
N ARG A 148 1.97 2.60 -2.09
CA ARG A 148 1.44 1.84 -3.24
C ARG A 148 2.40 1.84 -4.43
N LYS A 149 2.98 3.00 -4.76
CA LYS A 149 3.97 3.12 -5.85
C LYS A 149 5.25 2.38 -5.49
N PHE A 150 5.70 2.49 -4.23
CA PHE A 150 6.89 1.82 -3.74
C PHE A 150 6.79 0.31 -3.83
N VAL A 151 5.71 -0.29 -3.31
CA VAL A 151 5.43 -1.73 -3.43
C VAL A 151 5.33 -2.18 -4.88
N LYS A 152 4.77 -1.35 -5.78
CA LYS A 152 4.78 -1.66 -7.22
C LYS A 152 6.21 -1.82 -7.75
N LYS A 153 7.08 -0.83 -7.48
CA LYS A 153 8.47 -0.86 -7.92
C LYS A 153 9.22 -2.05 -7.33
N GLY A 154 9.01 -2.35 -6.04
CA GLY A 154 9.59 -3.53 -5.38
C GLY A 154 9.17 -4.84 -6.04
N ASN A 155 7.90 -4.96 -6.43
CA ASN A 155 7.39 -6.14 -7.12
C ASN A 155 7.91 -6.26 -8.57
N ASP A 156 8.04 -5.13 -9.28
CA ASP A 156 8.63 -5.09 -10.62
C ASP A 156 10.12 -5.50 -10.57
N PHE A 157 10.84 -5.08 -9.53
CA PHE A 157 12.22 -5.54 -9.27
C PHE A 157 12.29 -7.05 -9.01
N CYS A 158 11.41 -7.60 -8.16
CA CYS A 158 11.41 -9.05 -7.90
C CYS A 158 11.13 -9.87 -9.17
N LYS A 159 10.26 -9.36 -10.06
CA LYS A 159 10.01 -9.99 -11.36
C LYS A 159 11.29 -10.05 -12.20
N GLU A 160 11.98 -8.93 -12.31
CA GLU A 160 13.22 -8.84 -13.09
C GLU A 160 14.32 -9.72 -12.50
N LEU A 161 14.50 -9.67 -11.18
CA LEU A 161 15.44 -10.53 -10.47
C LEU A 161 15.12 -12.02 -10.69
N GLY A 162 13.84 -12.40 -10.74
CA GLY A 162 13.42 -13.76 -11.03
C GLY A 162 13.81 -14.22 -12.44
N ASN A 163 13.68 -13.34 -13.43
CA ASN A 163 14.13 -13.63 -14.80
C ASN A 163 15.65 -13.79 -14.86
N ILE A 164 16.40 -12.88 -14.22
CA ILE A 164 17.88 -12.94 -14.18
C ILE A 164 18.35 -14.24 -13.51
N MET A 165 17.73 -14.62 -12.39
CA MET A 165 18.10 -15.85 -11.69
C MET A 165 17.71 -17.11 -12.47
N GLN A 166 16.61 -17.07 -13.23
CA GLN A 166 16.23 -18.14 -14.16
C GLN A 166 17.29 -18.32 -15.24
N GLU A 167 17.68 -17.24 -15.92
CA GLU A 167 18.72 -17.26 -16.94
C GLU A 167 20.05 -17.78 -16.36
N ARG A 168 20.39 -17.37 -15.13
CA ARG A 168 21.57 -17.90 -14.43
C ARG A 168 21.48 -19.40 -14.20
N ALA A 169 20.35 -19.92 -13.71
CA ALA A 169 20.18 -21.35 -13.50
C ALA A 169 20.26 -22.14 -14.82
N GLU A 170 19.72 -21.59 -15.91
CA GLU A 170 19.79 -22.19 -17.24
C GLU A 170 21.22 -22.27 -17.79
N LEU A 171 22.04 -21.23 -17.54
CA LEU A 171 23.46 -21.23 -17.90
C LEU A 171 24.24 -22.34 -17.17
N GLU A 172 24.06 -22.46 -15.86
CA GLU A 172 24.70 -23.51 -15.05
C GLU A 172 24.27 -24.91 -15.53
N LEU A 173 22.98 -25.08 -15.85
CA LEU A 173 22.46 -26.34 -16.37
C LEU A 173 23.01 -26.68 -17.77
N ASN A 174 23.21 -25.67 -18.62
CA ASN A 174 23.81 -25.87 -19.94
C ASN A 174 25.30 -26.26 -19.85
N TYR A 175 26.05 -25.63 -18.94
CA TYR A 175 27.43 -26.02 -18.64
C TYR A 175 27.49 -27.48 -18.17
N ALA A 176 26.70 -27.85 -17.17
CA ALA A 176 26.61 -29.22 -16.68
C ALA A 176 26.32 -30.24 -17.79
N LYS A 177 25.34 -29.95 -18.66
CA LYS A 177 24.95 -30.83 -19.77
C LYS A 177 26.08 -31.00 -20.80
N THR A 178 26.78 -29.92 -21.13
CA THR A 178 27.87 -29.97 -22.12
C THR A 178 29.11 -30.64 -21.56
N MET A 179 29.43 -30.40 -20.27
CA MET A 179 30.53 -31.06 -19.58
C MET A 179 30.34 -32.58 -19.49
N SER A 180 29.16 -33.06 -19.06
CA SER A 180 28.87 -34.51 -19.04
C SER A 180 28.98 -35.15 -20.44
N LYS A 181 28.57 -34.44 -21.50
CA LYS A 181 28.74 -34.93 -22.89
C LYS A 181 30.21 -35.06 -23.29
N LEU A 182 31.05 -34.10 -22.91
CA LEU A 182 32.49 -34.15 -23.19
C LEU A 182 33.18 -35.25 -22.38
N SER A 183 32.85 -35.38 -21.09
CA SER A 183 33.28 -36.50 -20.24
C SER A 183 33.00 -37.85 -20.90
N ALA A 184 31.75 -38.08 -21.34
CA ALA A 184 31.35 -39.33 -21.97
C ALA A 184 32.11 -39.61 -23.28
N LYS A 185 32.43 -38.57 -24.07
CA LYS A 185 33.25 -38.70 -25.28
C LYS A 185 34.70 -39.06 -24.93
N LEU A 186 35.30 -38.37 -23.97
CA LEU A 186 36.66 -38.64 -23.51
C LEU A 186 36.79 -40.05 -22.93
N MET A 187 35.84 -40.45 -22.09
CA MET A 187 35.80 -41.79 -21.50
C MET A 187 35.76 -42.89 -22.57
N LYS A 188 34.97 -42.71 -23.64
CA LYS A 188 34.91 -43.65 -24.76
C LYS A 188 36.22 -43.70 -25.56
N ALA A 189 36.87 -42.55 -25.77
CA ALA A 189 38.15 -42.49 -26.47
C ALA A 189 39.28 -43.13 -25.65
N ALA A 190 39.37 -42.80 -24.35
CA ALA A 190 40.40 -43.30 -23.43
C ALA A 190 40.33 -44.82 -23.25
N LYS A 191 39.15 -45.44 -23.33
CA LYS A 191 38.99 -46.91 -23.26
C LYS A 191 39.77 -47.68 -24.35
N LYS A 192 40.17 -47.03 -25.44
CA LYS A 192 40.96 -47.66 -26.51
C LYS A 192 42.48 -47.59 -26.28
N GLY A 193 42.93 -46.85 -25.28
CA GLY A 193 44.35 -46.76 -24.91
C GLY A 193 44.85 -48.02 -24.20
N ILE A 194 46.15 -48.02 -23.84
CA ILE A 194 46.80 -49.09 -23.08
C ILE A 194 47.73 -48.44 -22.05
N GLY A 195 47.85 -49.05 -20.87
CA GLY A 195 48.84 -48.68 -19.85
C GLY A 195 48.40 -47.58 -18.89
N SER A 196 49.34 -47.06 -18.10
CA SER A 196 49.06 -46.08 -17.03
C SER A 196 48.54 -44.73 -17.55
N ILE A 197 48.96 -44.30 -18.74
CA ILE A 197 48.50 -43.06 -19.37
C ILE A 197 47.00 -43.13 -19.70
N GLN A 198 46.50 -44.30 -20.14
CA GLN A 198 45.07 -44.50 -20.34
C GLN A 198 44.28 -44.28 -19.03
N ASN A 199 44.79 -44.81 -17.92
CA ASN A 199 44.13 -44.66 -16.62
C ASN A 199 44.05 -43.19 -16.20
N ALA A 200 45.09 -42.40 -16.45
CA ALA A 200 45.06 -40.96 -16.21
C ALA A 200 43.94 -40.26 -17.01
N TRP A 201 43.82 -40.54 -18.31
CA TRP A 201 42.72 -39.98 -19.12
C TRP A 201 41.33 -40.43 -18.68
N LEU A 202 41.18 -41.67 -18.20
CA LEU A 202 39.93 -42.14 -17.62
C LEU A 202 39.59 -41.38 -16.32
N MET A 203 40.58 -41.06 -15.49
CA MET A 203 40.37 -40.25 -14.28
C MET A 203 39.92 -38.83 -14.62
N ILE A 204 40.59 -38.17 -15.58
CA ILE A 204 40.18 -36.84 -16.07
C ILE A 204 38.72 -36.87 -16.55
N SER A 205 38.31 -37.91 -17.28
CA SER A 205 36.90 -38.03 -17.71
C SER A 205 35.92 -38.12 -16.53
N LYS A 206 36.28 -38.82 -15.45
CA LYS A 206 35.44 -38.91 -14.24
C LYS A 206 35.36 -37.58 -13.51
N GLU A 207 36.47 -36.84 -13.45
CA GLU A 207 36.51 -35.50 -12.85
C GLU A 207 35.62 -34.51 -13.61
N MET A 208 35.67 -34.52 -14.95
CA MET A 208 34.74 -33.75 -15.78
C MET A 208 33.27 -34.09 -15.49
N GLU A 209 32.93 -35.37 -15.29
CA GLU A 209 31.56 -35.76 -14.93
C GLU A 209 31.17 -35.25 -13.53
N ALA A 210 32.08 -35.34 -12.56
CA ALA A 210 31.85 -34.82 -11.21
C ALA A 210 31.65 -33.30 -11.20
N GLU A 211 32.43 -32.57 -12.00
CA GLU A 211 32.28 -31.13 -12.21
C GLU A 211 30.91 -30.80 -12.84
N GLY A 212 30.56 -31.49 -13.93
CA GLY A 212 29.25 -31.35 -14.56
C GLY A 212 28.10 -31.60 -13.58
N GLN A 213 28.23 -32.60 -12.70
CA GLN A 213 27.23 -32.87 -11.68
C GLN A 213 27.18 -31.79 -10.59
N ALA A 214 28.31 -31.19 -10.20
CA ALA A 214 28.34 -30.07 -9.25
C ALA A 214 27.57 -28.84 -9.80
N HIS A 215 27.79 -28.48 -11.07
CA HIS A 215 27.05 -27.41 -11.74
C HIS A 215 25.56 -27.72 -11.86
N ARG A 216 25.19 -28.99 -12.11
CA ARG A 216 23.79 -29.42 -12.11
C ARG A 216 23.13 -29.21 -10.74
N CYS A 217 23.84 -29.49 -9.66
CA CYS A 217 23.35 -29.24 -8.30
C CYS A 217 23.18 -27.74 -8.01
N ILE A 218 24.09 -26.87 -8.48
CA ILE A 218 23.95 -25.41 -8.37
C ILE A 218 22.67 -24.98 -9.11
N ALA A 219 22.51 -25.39 -10.37
CA ALA A 219 21.35 -25.01 -11.18
C ALA A 219 20.03 -25.37 -10.51
N ASN A 220 19.92 -26.60 -10.00
CA ASN A 220 18.70 -27.06 -9.31
C ASN A 220 18.45 -26.29 -8.00
N SER A 221 19.49 -26.01 -7.21
CA SER A 221 19.34 -25.19 -5.98
C SER A 221 18.90 -23.76 -6.30
N LEU A 222 19.46 -23.12 -7.34
CA LEU A 222 18.99 -21.80 -7.77
C LEU A 222 17.52 -21.84 -8.21
N GLU A 223 17.11 -22.86 -8.96
CA GLU A 223 15.73 -23.02 -9.40
C GLU A 223 14.75 -23.19 -8.23
N ASP A 224 15.07 -24.10 -7.30
CA ASP A 224 14.18 -24.50 -6.20
C ASP A 224 14.19 -23.51 -5.03
N ASP A 225 15.34 -22.95 -4.69
CA ASP A 225 15.50 -22.10 -3.50
C ASP A 225 15.34 -20.60 -3.81
N ILE A 226 15.49 -20.19 -5.07
CA ILE A 226 15.45 -18.78 -5.48
C ILE A 226 14.36 -18.51 -6.50
N VAL A 227 14.42 -19.14 -7.68
CA VAL A 227 13.56 -18.78 -8.82
C VAL A 227 12.09 -19.05 -8.52
N LYS A 228 11.74 -20.26 -8.07
CA LYS A 228 10.35 -20.61 -7.74
C LYS A 228 9.81 -19.80 -6.56
N PRO A 229 10.53 -19.65 -5.41
CA PRO A 229 10.08 -18.82 -4.30
C PRO A 229 9.88 -17.36 -4.67
N LEU A 230 10.75 -16.77 -5.49
CA LEU A 230 10.65 -15.37 -5.90
C LEU A 230 9.44 -15.13 -6.82
N LYS A 231 9.15 -16.05 -7.76
CA LYS A 231 7.92 -16.01 -8.58
C LYS A 231 6.67 -16.08 -7.70
N ASN A 232 6.63 -17.01 -6.73
CA ASN A 232 5.51 -17.15 -5.80
C ASN A 232 5.30 -15.90 -4.92
N LEU A 233 6.39 -15.33 -4.41
CA LEU A 233 6.36 -14.08 -3.63
C LEU A 233 5.75 -12.94 -4.46
N GLN A 234 6.23 -12.75 -5.69
CA GLN A 234 5.76 -11.73 -6.62
C GLN A 234 4.25 -11.88 -6.93
N GLU A 235 3.78 -13.10 -7.21
CA GLU A 235 2.37 -13.35 -7.52
C GLU A 235 1.48 -13.08 -6.31
N THR A 236 1.91 -13.53 -5.13
CA THR A 236 1.19 -13.32 -3.87
C THR A 236 1.08 -11.83 -3.55
N HIS A 237 2.18 -11.09 -3.63
CA HIS A 237 2.20 -9.63 -3.40
C HIS A 237 1.32 -8.88 -4.40
N CYS A 238 1.38 -9.26 -5.68
CA CYS A 238 0.53 -8.69 -6.73
C CYS A 238 -0.97 -8.91 -6.44
N ARG A 239 -1.35 -10.11 -5.99
CA ARG A 239 -2.74 -10.44 -5.63
C ARG A 239 -3.22 -9.63 -4.43
N ILE A 240 -2.48 -9.61 -3.33
CA ILE A 240 -2.82 -8.86 -2.11
C ILE A 240 -2.98 -7.38 -2.44
N LYS A 241 -2.03 -6.81 -3.19
CA LYS A 241 -2.08 -5.41 -3.60
C LYS A 241 -3.35 -5.07 -4.39
N LYS A 242 -3.74 -5.90 -5.37
CA LYS A 242 -4.99 -5.68 -6.13
C LYS A 242 -6.22 -5.67 -5.23
N THR A 243 -6.29 -6.58 -4.26
CA THR A 243 -7.40 -6.65 -3.28
C THR A 243 -7.46 -5.39 -2.41
N VAL A 244 -6.33 -4.93 -1.90
CA VAL A 244 -6.24 -3.69 -1.11
C VAL A 244 -6.69 -2.49 -1.94
N GLU A 245 -6.17 -2.33 -3.15
CA GLU A 245 -6.52 -1.21 -4.04
C GLU A 245 -8.01 -1.20 -4.39
N TYR A 246 -8.59 -2.39 -4.64
CA TYR A 246 -10.01 -2.53 -4.90
C TYR A 246 -10.85 -2.09 -3.70
N ASN A 247 -10.49 -2.51 -2.48
CA ASN A 247 -11.24 -2.14 -1.28
C ASN A 247 -11.20 -0.62 -1.03
N VAL A 248 -10.03 0.01 -1.18
CA VAL A 248 -9.87 1.46 -1.05
C VAL A 248 -10.70 2.20 -2.11
N SER A 249 -10.67 1.73 -3.36
CA SER A 249 -11.46 2.31 -4.45
C SER A 249 -12.96 2.18 -4.21
N LYS A 250 -13.42 1.01 -3.77
CA LYS A 250 -14.83 0.71 -3.48
C LYS A 250 -15.37 1.60 -2.36
N THR A 251 -14.68 1.67 -1.23
CA THR A 251 -15.09 2.49 -0.08
C THR A 251 -15.05 3.98 -0.41
N LYS A 252 -14.06 4.45 -1.19
CA LYS A 252 -14.01 5.84 -1.71
C LYS A 252 -15.23 6.19 -2.57
N LYS A 253 -15.63 5.29 -3.48
CA LYS A 253 -16.83 5.48 -4.32
C LYS A 253 -18.10 5.55 -3.48
N CYS A 254 -18.24 4.67 -2.48
CA CYS A 254 -19.37 4.70 -1.53
C CYS A 254 -19.46 6.04 -0.78
N MET A 255 -18.34 6.49 -0.23
CA MET A 255 -18.24 7.78 0.47
C MET A 255 -18.59 8.97 -0.43
N ASN A 256 -18.13 8.98 -1.69
CA ASN A 256 -18.49 10.02 -2.65
C ASN A 256 -19.98 10.00 -3.03
N LYS A 257 -20.61 8.82 -3.11
CA LYS A 257 -22.05 8.69 -3.33
C LYS A 257 -22.82 9.38 -2.21
N TRP A 258 -22.53 9.02 -0.95
CA TRP A 258 -23.20 9.63 0.21
C TRP A 258 -22.95 11.14 0.31
N ARG A 259 -21.72 11.61 0.05
CA ARG A 259 -21.43 13.06 -0.05
C ARG A 259 -22.27 13.77 -1.10
N THR A 260 -22.57 13.12 -2.22
CA THR A 260 -23.38 13.70 -3.29
C THR A 260 -24.84 13.79 -2.85
N ASP A 261 -25.37 12.74 -2.23
CA ASP A 261 -26.73 12.71 -1.70
C ASP A 261 -26.92 13.72 -0.55
N GLU A 262 -25.94 13.84 0.35
CA GLU A 262 -25.91 14.86 1.40
C GLU A 262 -25.99 16.27 0.80
N ARG A 263 -25.19 16.57 -0.22
CA ARG A 263 -25.23 17.89 -0.89
C ARG A 263 -26.56 18.14 -1.60
N ARG A 264 -27.19 17.11 -2.17
CA ARG A 264 -28.51 17.22 -2.81
C ARG A 264 -29.58 17.53 -1.77
N SER A 265 -29.68 16.71 -0.73
CA SER A 265 -30.66 16.88 0.34
C SER A 265 -30.47 18.19 1.11
N LYS A 266 -29.22 18.65 1.28
CA LYS A 266 -28.94 19.99 1.82
C LYS A 266 -29.60 21.09 0.98
N LYS A 267 -29.38 21.08 -0.34
CA LYS A 267 -29.96 22.08 -1.26
C LYS A 267 -31.48 22.04 -1.24
N GLU A 268 -32.06 20.84 -1.19
CA GLU A 268 -33.50 20.63 -1.10
C GLU A 268 -34.07 21.17 0.21
N SER A 269 -33.45 20.88 1.35
CA SER A 269 -33.85 21.42 2.65
C SER A 269 -33.85 22.95 2.66
N PHE A 270 -32.83 23.60 2.09
CA PHE A 270 -32.83 25.06 1.92
C PHE A 270 -33.89 25.58 0.95
N ALA A 271 -34.20 24.83 -0.11
CA ALA A 271 -35.25 25.22 -1.05
C ALA A 271 -36.62 25.18 -0.37
N VAL A 272 -36.95 24.08 0.32
CA VAL A 272 -38.22 23.92 1.03
C VAL A 272 -38.36 24.95 2.17
N ALA A 273 -37.29 25.24 2.90
CA ALA A 273 -37.29 26.29 3.93
C ALA A 273 -37.63 27.68 3.36
N ARG A 274 -37.00 28.07 2.24
CA ARG A 274 -37.31 29.35 1.57
C ARG A 274 -38.73 29.41 1.02
N GLU A 275 -39.25 28.32 0.48
CA GLU A 275 -40.65 28.28 0.02
C GLU A 275 -41.63 28.35 1.20
N ASN A 276 -41.28 27.79 2.35
CA ASN A 276 -42.07 27.93 3.58
C ASN A 276 -42.09 29.39 4.08
N GLU A 277 -40.94 30.07 4.12
CA GLU A 277 -40.84 31.50 4.49
C GLU A 277 -41.75 32.35 3.59
N LYS A 278 -41.69 32.17 2.26
CA LYS A 278 -42.57 32.88 1.32
C LYS A 278 -44.05 32.69 1.60
N VAL A 279 -44.48 31.46 1.91
CA VAL A 279 -45.89 31.18 2.21
C VAL A 279 -46.29 31.74 3.57
N GLN A 280 -45.38 31.78 4.54
CA GLN A 280 -45.62 32.45 5.82
C GLN A 280 -45.85 33.95 5.62
N ASP A 281 -45.02 34.63 4.82
CA ASP A 281 -45.18 36.05 4.48
C ASP A 281 -46.55 36.31 3.78
N MET A 282 -46.91 35.46 2.80
CA MET A 282 -48.22 35.57 2.13
C MET A 282 -49.40 35.35 3.08
N THR A 283 -49.28 34.43 4.04
CA THR A 283 -50.32 34.19 5.06
C THR A 283 -50.43 35.36 6.03
N THR A 284 -49.32 35.98 6.43
CA THR A 284 -49.35 37.18 7.29
C THR A 284 -49.97 38.38 6.57
N ASP A 285 -49.64 38.61 5.30
CA ASP A 285 -50.22 39.68 4.49
C ASP A 285 -51.73 39.49 4.28
N ALA A 286 -52.16 38.26 3.97
CA ALA A 286 -53.57 37.92 3.84
C ALA A 286 -54.33 38.12 5.15
N SER A 287 -53.72 37.76 6.29
CA SER A 287 -54.33 37.96 7.62
C SER A 287 -54.48 39.45 7.96
N TYR A 288 -53.49 40.28 7.64
CA TYR A 288 -53.57 41.73 7.79
C TYR A 288 -54.67 42.33 6.91
N SER A 289 -54.75 41.90 5.64
CA SER A 289 -55.79 42.37 4.70
C SER A 289 -57.22 42.01 5.11
N ILE A 290 -57.42 40.87 5.80
CA ILE A 290 -58.74 40.45 6.31
C ILE A 290 -59.17 41.31 7.50
N LEU A 291 -58.23 41.78 8.32
CA LEU A 291 -58.53 42.68 9.45
C LEU A 291 -58.93 44.08 8.97
N THR A 292 -58.58 44.46 7.74
CA THR A 292 -58.79 45.81 7.20
C THR A 292 -59.86 45.92 6.09
N SER A 293 -60.49 44.82 5.63
CA SER A 293 -61.46 44.84 4.52
C SER A 293 -62.60 43.82 4.67
N ASN A 294 -63.79 44.14 4.14
CA ASN A 294 -65.03 43.36 4.31
C ASN A 294 -65.12 42.14 3.35
N GLY A 295 -65.09 40.94 3.93
CA GLY A 295 -66.07 39.88 3.63
C GLY A 295 -65.71 38.72 2.69
N ASN A 296 -64.90 38.91 1.64
CA ASN A 296 -64.79 37.88 0.58
C ASN A 296 -63.46 37.07 0.53
N LEU A 297 -62.49 37.32 1.41
CA LEU A 297 -61.15 36.67 1.39
C LEU A 297 -60.99 35.42 2.29
N ALA A 298 -62.02 35.02 3.04
CA ALA A 298 -61.93 33.93 4.03
C ALA A 298 -61.59 32.55 3.41
N LYS A 299 -62.03 32.30 2.16
CA LYS A 299 -61.74 31.05 1.44
C LYS A 299 -60.26 30.95 1.02
N ASP A 300 -59.64 32.07 0.63
CA ASP A 300 -58.23 32.10 0.25
C ASP A 300 -57.30 31.99 1.45
N ALA A 301 -57.68 32.57 2.60
CA ALA A 301 -56.96 32.39 3.86
C ALA A 301 -56.87 30.93 4.30
N THR A 302 -57.99 30.20 4.20
CA THR A 302 -58.05 28.77 4.57
C THR A 302 -57.16 27.92 3.66
N LYS A 303 -57.08 28.25 2.36
CA LYS A 303 -56.21 27.58 1.39
C LYS A 303 -54.72 27.84 1.68
N LEU A 304 -54.37 29.07 2.04
CA LEU A 304 -53.01 29.44 2.42
C LEU A 304 -52.57 28.76 3.72
N GLU A 305 -53.44 28.67 4.73
CA GLU A 305 -53.12 27.98 5.98
C GLU A 305 -52.89 26.47 5.76
N ASN A 306 -53.69 25.83 4.91
CA ASN A 306 -53.46 24.44 4.51
C ASN A 306 -52.14 24.23 3.75
N LYS A 307 -51.75 25.20 2.90
CA LYS A 307 -50.46 25.17 2.18
C LYS A 307 -49.28 25.35 3.14
N LYS A 308 -49.40 26.27 4.10
CA LYS A 308 -48.42 26.50 5.17
C LYS A 308 -48.19 25.23 5.99
N LYS A 309 -49.25 24.61 6.51
CA LYS A 309 -49.12 23.37 7.30
C LYS A 309 -48.39 22.25 6.54
N LYS A 310 -48.71 22.06 5.24
CA LYS A 310 -48.02 21.07 4.38
C LYS A 310 -46.54 21.40 4.18
N LEU A 311 -46.19 22.68 4.02
CA LEU A 311 -44.80 23.09 3.85
C LEU A 311 -44.02 22.97 5.15
N GLU A 312 -44.60 23.28 6.31
CA GLU A 312 -43.97 23.06 7.62
C GLU A 312 -43.64 21.58 7.86
N GLU A 313 -44.55 20.67 7.51
CA GLU A 313 -44.29 19.23 7.54
C GLU A 313 -43.17 18.83 6.55
N SER A 314 -43.16 19.42 5.36
CA SER A 314 -42.11 19.22 4.35
C SER A 314 -40.73 19.72 4.81
N VAL A 315 -40.67 20.86 5.51
CA VAL A 315 -39.43 21.38 6.12
C VAL A 315 -38.90 20.37 7.15
N LYS A 316 -39.75 19.88 8.06
CA LYS A 316 -39.35 18.88 9.07
C LYS A 316 -38.83 17.60 8.42
N LYS A 317 -39.50 17.12 7.37
CA LYS A 317 -39.10 15.92 6.62
C LYS A 317 -37.75 16.10 5.92
N SER A 318 -37.60 17.17 5.14
CA SER A 318 -36.37 17.44 4.38
C SER A 318 -35.16 17.70 5.29
N TYR A 319 -35.35 18.31 6.46
CA TYR A 319 -34.29 18.47 7.46
C TYR A 319 -33.85 17.12 8.06
N THR A 320 -34.82 16.27 8.42
CA THR A 320 -34.55 14.92 8.96
C THR A 320 -33.79 14.06 7.95
N GLU A 321 -34.17 14.16 6.68
CA GLU A 321 -33.50 13.47 5.57
C GLU A 321 -32.06 14.00 5.37
N TYR A 322 -31.86 15.32 5.35
CA TYR A 322 -30.53 15.91 5.28
C TYR A 322 -29.62 15.45 6.42
N TYR A 323 -30.14 15.46 7.66
CA TYR A 323 -29.40 14.97 8.82
C TYR A 323 -29.03 13.48 8.69
N THR A 324 -29.95 12.66 8.20
CA THR A 324 -29.70 11.24 7.93
C THR A 324 -28.56 11.04 6.93
N TYR A 325 -28.53 11.83 5.86
CA TYR A 325 -27.44 11.79 4.88
C TYR A 325 -26.10 12.29 5.44
N CYS A 326 -26.11 13.28 6.35
CA CYS A 326 -24.90 13.70 7.06
C CYS A 326 -24.29 12.53 7.86
N VAL A 327 -25.13 11.82 8.63
CA VAL A 327 -24.69 10.66 9.43
C VAL A 327 -24.15 9.54 8.55
N ARG A 328 -24.85 9.21 7.45
CA ARG A 328 -24.39 8.19 6.49
C ARG A 328 -23.07 8.57 5.82
N THR A 329 -22.90 9.83 5.47
CA THR A 329 -21.65 10.33 4.89
C THR A 329 -20.50 10.26 5.88
N ALA A 330 -20.73 10.65 7.14
CA ALA A 330 -19.71 10.54 8.19
C ALA A 330 -19.26 9.09 8.40
N ARG A 331 -20.21 8.15 8.45
CA ARG A 331 -19.91 6.71 8.53
C ARG A 331 -19.09 6.22 7.33
N ALA A 332 -19.52 6.55 6.11
CA ALA A 332 -18.81 6.12 4.90
C ALA A 332 -17.42 6.74 4.78
N LYS A 333 -17.21 7.96 5.31
CA LYS A 333 -15.90 8.58 5.44
C LYS A 333 -14.98 7.76 6.34
N LEU A 334 -15.45 7.38 7.53
CA LEU A 334 -14.69 6.54 8.47
C LEU A 334 -14.32 5.18 7.85
N GLU A 335 -15.27 4.52 7.18
CA GLU A 335 -15.00 3.23 6.51
C GLU A 335 -13.92 3.35 5.42
N TRP A 336 -13.90 4.47 4.68
CA TRP A 336 -12.86 4.74 3.69
C TRP A 336 -11.49 5.05 4.32
N GLU A 337 -11.46 5.84 5.40
CA GLU A 337 -10.21 6.11 6.13
C GLU A 337 -9.63 4.84 6.75
N MET A 338 -10.49 3.98 7.31
CA MET A 338 -10.09 2.67 7.81
C MET A 338 -9.53 1.79 6.69
N SER A 339 -10.12 1.80 5.49
CA SER A 339 -9.60 1.03 4.36
C SER A 339 -8.24 1.51 3.88
N ILE A 340 -8.00 2.84 3.89
CA ILE A 340 -6.68 3.43 3.62
C ILE A 340 -5.67 2.98 4.67
N ASN A 341 -5.97 3.15 5.96
CA ASN A 341 -5.06 2.77 7.04
C ASN A 341 -4.72 1.27 7.02
N ASN A 342 -5.71 0.42 6.75
CA ASN A 342 -5.48 -1.01 6.58
C ASN A 342 -4.64 -1.29 5.34
N GLY A 343 -4.86 -0.57 4.24
CA GLY A 343 -4.07 -0.69 3.03
C GLY A 343 -2.61 -0.32 3.23
N GLU A 344 -2.34 0.74 4.01
CA GLU A 344 -0.97 1.11 4.39
C GLU A 344 -0.28 0.02 5.21
N LYS A 345 -0.95 -0.51 6.23
CA LYS A 345 -0.40 -1.60 7.05
C LYS A 345 -0.06 -2.82 6.18
N ASN A 346 -0.97 -3.21 5.29
CA ASN A 346 -0.73 -4.31 4.36
C ASN A 346 0.50 -4.04 3.49
N PHE A 347 0.62 -2.85 2.91
CA PHE A 347 1.76 -2.53 2.07
C PHE A 347 3.10 -2.46 2.83
N LEU A 348 3.09 -2.02 4.09
CA LEU A 348 4.30 -2.08 4.94
C LEU A 348 4.69 -3.53 5.19
N THR A 349 3.74 -4.39 5.56
CA THR A 349 4.00 -5.82 5.79
C THR A 349 4.52 -6.52 4.53
N LEU A 350 3.96 -6.22 3.34
CA LEU A 350 4.48 -6.75 2.08
C LEU A 350 5.93 -6.34 1.86
N GLU A 351 6.27 -5.08 2.17
CA GLU A 351 7.64 -4.60 1.97
C GLU A 351 8.63 -5.19 2.97
N GLU A 352 8.24 -5.35 4.23
CA GLU A 352 9.04 -6.02 5.25
C GLU A 352 9.32 -7.48 4.86
N GLU A 353 8.28 -8.21 4.43
CA GLU A 353 8.43 -9.58 3.94
C GLU A 353 9.35 -9.61 2.71
N ARG A 354 9.16 -8.70 1.74
CA ARG A 354 9.99 -8.64 0.52
C ARG A 354 11.46 -8.47 0.86
N LEU A 355 11.80 -7.53 1.74
CA LEU A 355 13.18 -7.26 2.13
C LEU A 355 13.79 -8.44 2.89
N LEU A 356 13.02 -9.05 3.79
CA LEU A 356 13.46 -10.25 4.51
C LEU A 356 13.77 -11.39 3.54
N ARG A 357 12.85 -11.69 2.62
CA ARG A 357 13.03 -12.76 1.62
C ARG A 357 14.21 -12.49 0.69
N LEU A 358 14.37 -11.26 0.20
CA LEU A 358 15.51 -10.93 -0.65
C LEU A 358 16.85 -11.08 0.06
N LYS A 359 16.91 -10.77 1.35
CA LYS A 359 18.09 -11.02 2.18
C LYS A 359 18.38 -12.52 2.29
N GLU A 360 17.36 -13.33 2.57
CA GLU A 360 17.48 -14.80 2.64
C GLU A 360 17.96 -15.38 1.30
N TYR A 361 17.38 -14.95 0.17
CA TYR A 361 17.78 -15.39 -1.16
C TYR A 361 19.22 -15.02 -1.48
N ALA A 362 19.67 -13.80 -1.18
CA ALA A 362 21.06 -13.40 -1.38
C ALA A 362 22.03 -14.28 -0.57
N GLN A 363 21.67 -14.64 0.67
CA GLN A 363 22.44 -15.56 1.50
C GLN A 363 22.48 -16.98 0.91
N HIS A 364 21.34 -17.49 0.43
CA HIS A 364 21.27 -18.80 -0.22
C HIS A 364 22.15 -18.85 -1.47
N VAL A 365 22.10 -17.84 -2.32
CA VAL A 365 22.97 -17.75 -3.51
C VAL A 365 24.44 -17.82 -3.11
N LEU A 366 24.87 -17.04 -2.12
CA LEU A 366 26.24 -17.05 -1.62
C LEU A 366 26.65 -18.43 -1.08
N GLN A 367 25.80 -19.05 -0.26
CA GLN A 367 26.04 -20.36 0.33
C GLN A 367 26.13 -21.46 -0.72
N SER A 368 25.29 -21.41 -1.76
CA SER A 368 25.37 -22.34 -2.88
C SER A 368 26.74 -22.24 -3.53
N TYR A 369 27.22 -21.06 -3.91
CA TYR A 369 28.57 -20.94 -4.50
C TYR A 369 29.69 -21.36 -3.53
N GLN A 370 29.61 -21.01 -2.24
CA GLN A 370 30.61 -21.43 -1.25
C GLN A 370 30.67 -22.94 -1.05
N LYS A 371 29.54 -23.63 -1.15
CA LYS A 371 29.47 -25.10 -1.01
C LYS A 371 30.07 -25.82 -2.22
N PHE A 372 29.94 -25.24 -3.41
CA PHE A 372 30.35 -25.88 -4.66
C PHE A 372 31.71 -25.41 -5.18
N ALA A 373 32.17 -24.21 -4.83
CA ALA A 373 33.49 -23.70 -5.22
C ALA A 373 34.66 -24.63 -4.79
N PRO A 374 34.70 -25.18 -3.55
CA PRO A 374 35.76 -26.12 -3.16
C PRO A 374 35.74 -27.42 -3.97
N LYS A 375 34.58 -27.87 -4.44
CA LYS A 375 34.46 -29.07 -5.28
C LYS A 375 34.99 -28.84 -6.69
N ILE A 376 35.08 -27.59 -7.13
CA ILE A 376 35.66 -27.21 -8.41
C ILE A 376 37.17 -26.93 -8.21
N SER A 377 37.55 -26.29 -7.11
CA SER A 377 38.96 -26.00 -6.79
C SER A 377 39.78 -27.20 -6.33
N GLN A 378 39.17 -28.28 -5.83
CA GLN A 378 39.87 -29.54 -5.52
C GLN A 378 40.08 -30.43 -6.76
N VAL A 379 39.56 -30.01 -7.92
CA VAL A 379 39.64 -30.72 -9.21
C VAL A 379 40.70 -30.09 -10.13
N THR A 380 41.28 -28.95 -9.73
CA THR A 380 42.46 -28.32 -10.36
C THR A 380 43.65 -28.43 -9.43
#